data_AF-A0A432XF25-F1
#
_entry.id   AF-A0A432XF25-F1
#
_cell.length_a   1.000
_cell.length_b   1.000
_cell.length_c   1.000
_cell.angle_alpha   90.00
_cell.angle_beta   90.00
_cell.angle_gamma   90.00
#
_symmetry.space_group_name_H-M   'P 1'
#
loop_
_entity.id
_entity.type
_entity.pdbx_description
1 polymer ?
#
loop_
_entity_poly.entity_id
_entity_poly.type
_entity_poly.pdbx_seq_one_letter_code
_entity_poly.pdbx_strand_id
1 'polypeptide(L)'
;MMTRITVSTSQHKQKGMTLIEALVAAVLLGIILLGLTYALSRAIVSQRYTETQSLWLQETRENLQGVGLERICAQGETPQAVTNLPTNVAATAQCINADVEVSVPGLERTIASSRLQLTTANTAQNQSLFGGDGELLFTEN
;
A
#
# COMPACT_ATOMS: atom_id res chain seq x y z
N MET A 1 -39.88 38.99 -49.32
CA MET A 1 -38.59 38.54 -49.86
C MET A 1 -38.13 37.37 -49.02
N MET A 2 -38.29 36.13 -49.51
CA MET A 2 -38.30 34.92 -48.69
C MET A 2 -37.28 33.93 -49.27
N THR A 3 -36.13 33.82 -48.62
CA THR A 3 -34.99 33.02 -49.08
C THR A 3 -35.20 31.55 -48.68
N ARG A 4 -35.50 30.68 -49.64
CA ARG A 4 -35.55 29.22 -49.43
C ARG A 4 -34.12 28.68 -49.38
N ILE A 5 -33.73 28.13 -48.23
CA ILE A 5 -32.53 27.30 -48.09
C ILE A 5 -32.90 25.89 -48.51
N THR A 6 -32.48 25.47 -49.70
CA THR A 6 -32.57 24.09 -50.15
C THR A 6 -31.50 23.26 -49.48
N VAL A 7 -31.89 22.44 -48.51
CA VAL A 7 -31.03 21.42 -47.90
C VAL A 7 -30.89 20.26 -48.88
N SER A 8 -29.70 20.13 -49.46
CA SER A 8 -29.33 19.00 -50.30
C SER A 8 -29.14 17.75 -49.44
N THR A 9 -30.09 16.83 -49.47
CA THR A 9 -30.02 15.55 -48.77
C THR A 9 -29.07 14.58 -49.48
N SER A 10 -27.79 14.60 -49.10
CA SER A 10 -26.81 13.56 -49.45
C SER A 10 -26.97 12.32 -48.55
N GLN A 11 -28.13 11.67 -48.58
CA GLN A 11 -28.47 10.57 -47.65
C GLN A 11 -27.67 9.26 -47.88
N HIS A 12 -27.08 9.06 -49.06
CA HIS A 12 -26.41 7.80 -49.39
C HIS A 12 -24.97 7.70 -48.88
N LYS A 13 -24.25 8.83 -48.71
CA LYS A 13 -22.89 8.84 -48.15
C LYS A 13 -22.84 8.83 -46.62
N GLN A 14 -23.90 9.27 -45.95
CA GLN A 14 -23.94 9.34 -44.48
C GLN A 14 -23.95 7.96 -43.82
N LYS A 15 -24.67 6.96 -44.38
CA LYS A 15 -24.80 5.63 -43.75
C LYS A 15 -23.48 4.83 -43.70
N GLY A 16 -22.57 5.06 -44.64
CA GLY A 16 -21.24 4.41 -44.67
C GLY A 16 -20.25 5.07 -43.72
N MET A 17 -20.29 6.41 -43.60
CA MET A 17 -19.41 7.13 -42.68
C MET A 17 -19.80 6.90 -41.21
N THR A 18 -21.09 6.77 -40.89
CA THR A 18 -21.55 6.49 -39.52
C THR A 18 -21.10 5.12 -39.01
N LEU A 19 -20.94 4.12 -39.90
CA LEU A 19 -20.53 2.77 -39.52
C LEU A 19 -19.02 2.72 -39.24
N ILE A 20 -18.23 3.41 -40.06
CA ILE A 20 -16.78 3.55 -39.82
C ILE A 20 -16.52 4.38 -38.56
N GLU A 21 -17.26 5.48 -38.34
CA GLU A 21 -17.15 6.29 -37.14
C GLU A 21 -17.49 5.51 -35.87
N ALA A 22 -18.56 4.70 -35.91
CA ALA A 22 -18.92 3.81 -34.82
C ALA A 22 -17.85 2.73 -34.57
N LEU A 23 -17.22 2.20 -35.62
CA LEU A 23 -16.12 1.23 -35.50
C LEU A 23 -14.89 1.87 -34.86
N VAL A 24 -14.52 3.07 -35.29
CA VAL A 24 -13.41 3.83 -34.70
C VAL A 24 -13.70 4.16 -33.24
N ALA A 25 -14.91 4.61 -32.92
CA ALA A 25 -15.33 4.88 -31.54
C ALA A 25 -15.28 3.61 -30.68
N ALA A 26 -15.74 2.46 -31.19
CA ALA A 26 -15.68 1.19 -30.48
C ALA A 26 -14.23 0.73 -30.24
N VAL A 27 -13.34 0.90 -31.21
CA VAL A 27 -11.90 0.59 -31.05
C VAL A 27 -11.26 1.49 -30.01
N LEU A 28 -11.51 2.80 -30.06
CA LEU A 28 -11.00 3.75 -29.06
C LEU A 28 -11.52 3.43 -27.66
N LEU A 29 -12.81 3.10 -27.52
CA LEU A 29 -13.40 2.68 -26.26
C LEU A 29 -12.74 1.39 -25.75
N GLY A 30 -12.49 0.42 -26.64
CA GLY A 30 -11.77 -0.80 -26.30
C GLY A 30 -10.37 -0.53 -25.73
N ILE A 31 -9.61 0.37 -26.37
CA ILE A 31 -8.28 0.77 -25.89
C ILE A 31 -8.38 1.45 -24.50
N ILE A 32 -9.36 2.31 -24.29
CA ILE A 32 -9.59 2.98 -23.01
C ILE A 32 -9.92 1.96 -21.90
N LEU A 33 -10.82 1.01 -22.18
CA LEU A 33 -11.21 -0.04 -21.23
C LEU A 33 -10.03 -0.97 -20.88
N LEU A 34 -9.17 -1.28 -21.85
CA LEU A 34 -7.94 -2.03 -21.60
C LEU A 34 -6.97 -1.25 -20.71
N GLY A 35 -6.80 0.06 -20.95
CA GLY A 35 -5.99 0.92 -20.09
C GLY A 35 -6.53 1.01 -18.66
N LEU A 36 -7.85 1.13 -18.50
CA LEU A 36 -8.52 1.18 -17.20
C LEU A 36 -8.38 -0.12 -16.42
N THR A 37 -8.60 -1.27 -17.06
CA THR A 37 -8.46 -2.58 -16.40
C THR A 37 -7.03 -2.82 -15.93
N TYR A 38 -6.03 -2.42 -16.72
CA TYR A 38 -4.62 -2.45 -16.30
C TYR A 38 -4.37 -1.56 -15.07
N ALA A 39 -4.82 -0.29 -15.10
CA ALA A 39 -4.64 0.62 -13.98
C ALA A 39 -5.34 0.12 -12.70
N LEU A 40 -6.58 -0.37 -12.83
CA LEU A 40 -7.36 -0.94 -11.72
C LEU A 40 -6.68 -2.16 -11.12
N SER A 41 -6.11 -3.06 -11.94
CA SER A 41 -5.41 -4.24 -11.43
C SER A 41 -4.24 -3.86 -10.52
N ARG A 42 -3.47 -2.83 -10.88
CA ARG A 42 -2.36 -2.33 -10.06
C ARG A 42 -2.84 -1.62 -8.80
N ALA A 43 -3.93 -0.86 -8.91
CA ALA A 43 -4.52 -0.17 -7.77
C ALA A 43 -5.02 -1.17 -6.70
N ILE A 44 -5.72 -2.24 -7.11
CA ILE A 44 -6.21 -3.27 -6.19
C ILE A 44 -5.06 -3.98 -5.47
N VAL A 45 -4.00 -4.32 -6.18
CA VAL A 45 -2.81 -4.94 -5.57
C VAL A 45 -2.16 -4.01 -4.58
N SER A 46 -2.04 -2.72 -4.91
CA SER A 46 -1.51 -1.71 -3.97
C SER A 46 -2.39 -1.56 -2.73
N GLN A 47 -3.71 -1.49 -2.90
CA GLN A 47 -4.65 -1.41 -1.78
C GLN A 47 -4.50 -2.61 -0.84
N ARG A 48 -4.42 -3.82 -1.39
CA ARG A 48 -4.21 -5.03 -0.59
C ARG A 48 -2.97 -4.93 0.31
N TYR A 49 -1.85 -4.43 -0.21
CA TYR A 49 -0.62 -4.28 0.58
C TYR A 49 -0.74 -3.18 1.64
N THR A 50 -1.43 -2.07 1.35
CA THR A 50 -1.66 -1.02 2.33
C THR A 50 -2.54 -1.51 3.48
N GLU A 51 -3.61 -2.25 3.17
CA GLU A 51 -4.49 -2.83 4.18
C GLU A 51 -3.74 -3.82 5.07
N THR A 52 -2.95 -4.74 4.51
CA THR A 52 -2.18 -5.72 5.30
C THR A 52 -1.15 -5.05 6.20
N GLN A 53 -0.47 -4.01 5.74
CA GLN A 53 0.46 -3.22 6.55
C GLN A 53 -0.25 -2.48 7.68
N SER A 54 -1.45 -1.94 7.43
CA SER A 54 -2.22 -1.23 8.45
C SER A 54 -2.72 -2.17 9.57
N LEU A 55 -3.23 -3.34 9.19
CA LEU A 55 -3.64 -4.38 10.13
C LEU A 55 -2.46 -4.87 10.96
N TRP A 56 -1.33 -5.12 10.29
CA TRP A 56 -0.11 -5.53 10.98
C TRP A 56 0.34 -4.48 12.00
N LEU A 57 0.37 -3.20 11.63
CA LEU A 57 0.74 -2.12 12.54
C LEU A 57 -0.22 -2.03 13.74
N GLN A 58 -1.53 -2.10 13.49
CA GLN A 58 -2.54 -2.00 14.54
C GLN A 58 -2.43 -3.14 15.54
N GLU A 59 -2.40 -4.39 15.06
CA GLU A 59 -2.31 -5.56 15.93
C GLU A 59 -0.97 -5.60 16.68
N THR A 60 0.12 -5.21 16.02
CA THR A 60 1.43 -5.11 16.67
C THR A 60 1.41 -4.07 17.79
N ARG A 61 0.75 -2.92 17.58
CA ARG A 61 0.57 -1.90 18.62
C ARG A 61 -0.25 -2.43 19.79
N GLU A 62 -1.34 -3.12 19.53
CA GLU A 62 -2.19 -3.73 20.57
C GLU A 62 -1.39 -4.78 21.37
N ASN A 63 -0.62 -5.63 20.70
CA ASN A 63 0.27 -6.60 21.34
C ASN A 63 1.36 -5.92 22.19
N LEU A 64 1.95 -4.84 21.68
CA LEU A 64 2.95 -4.03 22.39
C LEU A 64 2.36 -3.34 23.62
N GLN A 65 1.10 -2.89 23.56
CA GLN A 65 0.42 -2.30 24.71
C GLN A 65 0.12 -3.33 25.81
N GLY A 66 -0.14 -4.59 25.44
CA GLY A 66 -0.40 -5.67 26.39
C GLY A 66 0.87 -6.26 27.03
N VAL A 67 1.92 -6.50 26.24
CA VAL A 67 3.17 -7.13 26.70
C VAL A 67 4.20 -6.11 27.18
N GLY A 68 4.24 -4.93 26.57
CA GLY A 68 5.26 -3.90 26.81
C GLY A 68 6.58 -4.18 26.07
N LEU A 69 7.25 -3.09 25.65
CA LEU A 69 8.53 -3.16 24.92
C LEU A 69 9.63 -3.82 25.77
N GLU A 70 9.62 -3.54 27.08
CA GLU A 70 10.61 -4.04 28.03
C GLU A 70 10.63 -5.58 28.10
N ARG A 71 9.48 -6.25 28.08
CA ARG A 71 9.45 -7.73 28.16
C ARG A 71 9.99 -8.39 26.89
N ILE A 72 9.71 -7.81 25.73
CA ILE A 72 10.25 -8.29 24.45
C ILE A 72 11.76 -8.06 24.40
N CYS A 73 12.23 -6.87 24.77
CA CYS A 73 13.63 -6.49 24.60
C CYS A 73 14.58 -6.85 25.76
N ALA A 74 14.13 -6.78 27.01
CA ALA A 74 14.96 -7.07 28.18
C ALA A 74 14.80 -8.53 28.65
N GLN A 75 13.61 -9.13 28.52
CA GLN A 75 13.33 -10.50 28.97
C GLN A 75 13.38 -11.53 27.84
N GLY A 76 13.51 -11.07 26.58
CA GLY A 76 13.64 -11.95 25.42
C GLY A 76 12.35 -12.68 25.04
N GLU A 77 11.20 -12.14 25.40
CA GLU A 77 9.91 -12.74 25.01
C GLU A 77 9.70 -12.64 23.49
N THR A 78 9.17 -13.71 22.92
CA THR A 78 8.83 -13.74 21.49
C THR A 78 7.60 -12.87 21.22
N PRO A 79 7.64 -11.99 20.20
CA PRO A 79 6.47 -11.24 19.77
C PRO A 79 5.30 -12.18 19.45
N GLN A 80 4.09 -11.79 19.81
CA GLN A 80 2.90 -12.53 19.43
C GLN A 80 2.76 -12.52 17.89
N ALA A 81 2.33 -13.65 17.33
CA ALA A 81 2.02 -13.73 15.92
C ALA A 81 0.78 -12.88 15.60
N VAL A 82 0.77 -12.29 14.42
CA VAL A 82 -0.32 -11.45 13.91
C VAL A 82 -1.37 -12.39 13.30
N THR A 83 -2.60 -12.34 13.81
CA THR A 83 -3.69 -13.28 13.55
C THR A 83 -4.84 -12.68 12.74
N ASN A 84 -4.94 -11.35 12.66
CA ASN A 84 -5.98 -10.69 11.85
C ASN A 84 -5.64 -10.65 10.35
N LEU A 85 -4.51 -11.23 9.94
CA LEU A 85 -4.15 -11.44 8.55
C LEU A 85 -4.75 -12.76 8.02
N PRO A 86 -4.88 -12.93 6.69
CA PRO A 86 -5.38 -14.17 6.09
C PRO A 86 -4.64 -15.45 6.52
N THR A 87 -3.40 -15.29 6.97
CA THR A 87 -2.57 -16.33 7.57
C THR A 87 -1.82 -15.74 8.75
N ASN A 88 -1.55 -16.57 9.77
CA ASN A 88 -0.77 -16.14 10.93
C ASN A 88 0.66 -15.78 10.50
N VAL A 89 1.09 -14.57 10.81
CA VAL A 89 2.44 -14.09 10.49
C VAL A 89 3.21 -13.93 11.80
N ALA A 90 4.28 -14.72 11.95
CA ALA A 90 5.23 -14.54 13.04
C ALA A 90 6.24 -13.44 12.67
N ALA A 91 6.56 -12.59 13.64
CA ALA A 91 7.59 -11.57 13.53
C ALA A 91 8.75 -11.87 14.48
N THR A 92 9.96 -11.65 14.01
CA THR A 92 11.19 -11.72 14.81
C THR A 92 11.49 -10.34 15.37
N ALA A 93 11.70 -10.25 16.68
CA ALA A 93 12.14 -9.03 17.34
C ALA A 93 13.67 -8.90 17.31
N GLN A 94 14.11 -7.71 16.95
CA GLN A 94 15.48 -7.26 17.13
C GLN A 94 15.45 -5.94 17.90
N CYS A 95 16.06 -5.94 19.09
CA CYS A 95 16.14 -4.77 19.94
C CYS A 95 17.51 -4.11 19.79
N ILE A 96 17.51 -2.82 19.48
CA ILE A 96 18.69 -2.02 19.25
C ILE A 96 18.68 -0.90 20.29
N ASN A 97 19.66 -0.90 21.18
CA ASN A 97 19.84 0.17 22.16
C ASN A 97 20.98 1.07 21.68
N ALA A 98 20.75 2.38 21.67
CA ALA A 98 21.73 3.37 21.28
C ALA A 98 21.64 4.58 22.22
N ASP A 99 22.78 5.04 22.72
CA ASP A 99 22.85 6.28 23.48
C ASP A 99 23.00 7.46 22.51
N VAL A 100 22.10 8.43 22.59
CA VAL A 100 22.14 9.67 21.81
C VAL A 100 22.61 10.79 22.72
N GLU A 101 23.77 11.36 22.41
CA GLU A 101 24.27 12.55 23.10
C GLU A 101 23.67 13.80 22.45
N VAL A 102 22.88 14.54 23.22
CA VAL A 102 22.33 15.83 22.80
C VAL A 102 23.17 16.92 23.47
N SER A 103 23.99 17.60 22.68
CA SER A 103 24.76 18.77 23.10
C SER A 103 24.07 20.03 22.60
N VAL A 104 23.44 20.76 23.53
CA VAL A 104 22.96 22.12 23.33
C VAL A 104 23.88 23.04 24.13
N PRO A 105 24.26 24.24 23.67
CA PRO A 105 25.14 25.13 24.44
C PRO A 105 24.61 25.36 25.86
N GLY A 106 25.30 24.81 26.86
CA GLY A 106 24.92 24.88 28.28
C GLY A 106 24.12 23.69 28.83
N LEU A 107 23.80 22.68 28.00
CA LEU A 107 23.15 21.44 28.43
C LEU A 107 23.69 20.24 27.61
N GLU A 108 24.46 19.39 28.27
CA GLU A 108 24.85 18.08 27.75
C GLU A 108 23.99 17.02 28.45
N ARG A 109 23.26 16.24 27.64
CA ARG A 109 22.41 15.15 28.13
C ARG A 109 22.56 13.94 27.20
N THR A 110 22.89 12.80 27.80
CA THR A 110 22.78 11.51 27.14
C THR A 110 21.35 10.98 27.31
N ILE A 111 20.70 10.67 26.19
CA ILE A 111 19.37 10.05 26.15
C ILE A 111 19.57 8.62 25.66
N ALA A 112 19.23 7.64 26.50
CA ALA A 112 19.17 6.25 26.05
C ALA A 112 17.97 6.09 25.11
N SER A 113 18.21 5.65 23.87
CA SER A 113 17.18 5.34 22.89
C SER A 113 17.11 3.83 22.69
N SER A 114 15.92 3.27 22.88
CA SER A 114 15.63 1.87 22.58
C SER A 114 14.75 1.78 21.35
N ARG A 115 15.16 0.93 20.40
CA ARG A 115 14.44 0.67 19.16
C ARG A 115 14.10 -0.81 19.08
N LEU A 116 12.86 -1.12 18.75
CA LEU A 116 12.41 -2.46 18.43
C LEU A 116 12.14 -2.54 16.92
N GLN A 117 12.86 -3.42 16.25
CA GLN A 117 12.64 -3.78 14.87
C GLN A 117 11.93 -5.13 14.82
N LEU A 118 10.79 -5.19 14.16
CA LEU A 118 10.04 -6.43 13.92
C LEU A 118 10.11 -6.75 12.45
N THR A 119 10.64 -7.93 12.13
CA THR A 119 10.78 -8.42 10.75
C THR A 119 10.01 -9.72 10.56
N THR A 120 9.28 -9.81 9.45
CA THR A 120 8.62 -11.07 9.08
C THR A 120 9.63 -12.02 8.44
N ALA A 121 9.45 -13.33 8.57
CA ALA A 121 10.29 -14.29 7.87
C ALA A 121 10.19 -14.14 6.34
N ASN A 122 11.32 -14.31 5.65
CA ASN A 122 11.38 -14.26 4.20
C ASN A 122 10.79 -15.56 3.61
N THR A 123 9.46 -15.56 3.44
CA THR A 123 8.68 -16.68 2.90
C THR A 123 7.78 -16.20 1.76
N ALA A 124 7.47 -17.08 0.81
CA ALA A 124 6.58 -16.75 -0.29
C ALA A 124 5.18 -16.29 0.17
N GLN A 125 4.72 -16.77 1.32
CA GLN A 125 3.46 -16.36 1.93
C GLN A 125 3.52 -14.90 2.39
N ASN A 126 4.54 -14.52 3.17
CA ASN A 126 4.70 -13.15 3.64
C ASN A 126 4.95 -12.17 2.49
N GLN A 127 5.76 -12.56 1.49
CA GLN A 127 5.97 -11.76 0.28
C GLN A 127 4.68 -11.50 -0.49
N SER A 128 3.75 -12.46 -0.52
CA SER A 128 2.44 -12.29 -1.16
C SER A 128 1.49 -11.35 -0.40
N LEU A 129 1.76 -11.12 0.89
CA LEU A 129 0.96 -10.27 1.77
C LEU A 129 1.50 -8.84 1.87
N PHE A 130 2.81 -8.66 1.81
CA PHE A 130 3.47 -7.35 1.99
C PHE A 130 4.12 -6.80 0.72
N GLY A 131 4.24 -7.61 -0.34
CA GLY A 131 4.99 -7.26 -1.55
C GLY A 131 6.52 -7.38 -1.37
N GLY A 132 6.96 -8.03 -0.31
CA GLY A 132 8.36 -8.17 0.11
C GLY A 132 8.47 -8.71 1.54
N ASP A 133 9.59 -8.46 2.22
CA ASP A 133 9.70 -8.70 3.65
C ASP A 133 9.01 -7.55 4.41
N GLY A 134 8.11 -7.89 5.34
CA GLY A 134 7.52 -6.89 6.22
C GLY A 134 8.53 -6.45 7.26
N GLU A 135 8.73 -5.14 7.41
CA GLU A 135 9.52 -4.53 8.48
C GLU A 135 8.74 -3.43 9.22
N LEU A 136 8.74 -3.46 10.55
CA LEU A 136 8.24 -2.40 11.42
C LEU A 136 9.34 -1.93 12.37
N LEU A 137 9.48 -0.62 12.51
CA LEU A 137 10.41 0.00 13.45
C LEU A 137 9.62 0.80 14.49
N PHE A 138 9.80 0.45 15.75
CA PHE A 138 9.32 1.20 16.90
C PHE A 138 10.51 1.87 17.56
N THR A 139 10.38 3.18 17.83
CA THR A 139 11.39 3.93 18.59
C THR A 139 10.72 4.45 19.86
N GLU A 140 11.36 4.17 20.99
CA GLU A 140 11.03 4.78 22.27
C GLU A 140 12.07 5.89 22.53
N ASN A 141 11.60 7.06 22.98
CA ASN A 141 12.40 8.26 23.19
C ASN A 141 12.04 8.90 24.52
#